data_AF-A0A6C0C0Y3-F1
#
_entry.id   AF-A0A6C0C0Y3-F1
#
_cell.length_a   1.000
_cell.length_b   1.000
_cell.length_c   1.000
_cell.angle_alpha   90.00
_cell.angle_beta   90.00
_cell.angle_gamma   90.00
#
_symmetry.space_group_name_H-M   'P 1'
#
loop_
_entity.id
_entity.type
_entity.pdbx_description
1 polymer ?
#
loop_
_entity_poly.entity_id
_entity_poly.type
_entity_poly.pdbx_seq_one_letter_code
_entity_poly.pdbx_strand_id
1 'polypeptide(L)'
;MLPKQNGLNNAITTAKNGSPMKAGVSDGTSSFSRGKMLYTNAVHSNNNVPIASKKHFGSRDASSITERRKYQALGKSVVNATGEPMSLISTKNINDTKQALTRVRAGGYMVPPKQSGSKGRIYGLP
;
A
#
# COMPACT_ATOMS: atom_id res chain seq x y z
N MET A 1 -7.11 -34.49 -5.60
CA MET A 1 -7.35 -33.03 -5.49
C MET A 1 -5.99 -32.36 -5.44
N LEU A 2 -5.63 -31.52 -6.40
CA LEU A 2 -4.34 -30.82 -6.40
C LEU A 2 -4.39 -29.66 -5.39
N PRO A 3 -3.39 -29.49 -4.52
CA PRO A 3 -3.33 -28.36 -3.61
C PRO A 3 -3.20 -27.07 -4.43
N LYS A 4 -4.18 -26.17 -4.29
CA LYS A 4 -4.12 -24.84 -4.91
C LYS A 4 -2.97 -24.08 -4.26
N GLN A 5 -1.90 -23.80 -5.00
CA GLN A 5 -0.90 -22.84 -4.53
C GLN A 5 -1.59 -21.49 -4.34
N ASN A 6 -1.68 -21.02 -3.10
CA ASN A 6 -2.00 -19.63 -2.77
C ASN A 6 -0.79 -18.73 -3.12
N GLY A 7 -0.31 -18.82 -4.36
CA GLY A 7 0.95 -18.26 -4.83
C GLY A 7 0.83 -16.91 -5.54
N LEU A 8 -0.27 -16.17 -5.34
CA LEU A 8 -0.32 -14.75 -5.67
C LEU A 8 -0.10 -13.99 -4.36
N ASN A 9 1.00 -13.24 -4.32
CA ASN A 9 1.50 -12.49 -3.18
C ASN A 9 0.45 -11.44 -2.73
N ASN A 10 -0.40 -11.80 -1.76
CA ASN A 10 -1.63 -11.08 -1.38
C ASN A 10 -1.41 -9.78 -0.59
N ALA A 11 -0.24 -9.13 -0.70
CA ALA A 11 0.12 -7.96 0.11
C ALA A 11 -0.02 -8.16 1.64
N ILE A 12 -0.06 -9.42 2.09
CA ILE A 12 -0.12 -9.85 3.49
C ILE A 12 1.20 -10.52 3.82
N THR A 13 1.82 -10.15 4.95
CA THR A 13 2.99 -10.83 5.50
C THR A 13 2.66 -11.46 6.85
N THR A 14 3.17 -12.67 7.08
CA THR A 14 3.16 -13.36 8.38
C THR A 14 4.59 -13.50 8.93
N ALA A 15 5.60 -13.01 8.20
CA ALA A 15 6.97 -13.08 8.66
C ALA A 15 7.17 -12.11 9.83
N LYS A 16 7.64 -12.63 10.97
CA LYS A 16 8.06 -11.81 12.11
C LYS A 16 9.21 -10.90 11.68
N ASN A 17 9.10 -9.63 12.02
CA ASN A 17 9.94 -8.52 11.55
C ASN A 17 9.96 -8.33 10.01
N GLY A 18 9.06 -8.99 9.29
CA GLY A 18 8.84 -8.78 7.87
C GLY A 18 7.92 -7.58 7.60
N SER A 19 7.90 -7.11 6.36
CA SER A 19 6.95 -6.08 5.92
C SER A 19 6.16 -6.58 4.71
N PRO A 20 4.85 -6.30 4.61
CA PRO A 20 4.08 -6.63 3.43
C PRO A 20 4.52 -5.81 2.23
N MET A 21 4.24 -6.32 1.03
CA MET A 21 4.50 -5.60 -0.22
C MET A 21 3.66 -4.31 -0.27
N LYS A 22 4.24 -3.22 -0.75
CA LYS A 22 3.49 -1.98 -1.05
C LYS A 22 2.59 -2.23 -2.27
N ALA A 23 1.41 -1.62 -2.32
CA ALA A 23 0.49 -1.78 -3.45
C ALA A 23 1.14 -1.48 -4.81
N GLY A 24 0.84 -2.30 -5.83
CA GLY A 24 1.17 -2.07 -7.24
C GLY A 24 2.53 -2.62 -7.73
N VAL A 25 3.00 -2.15 -8.89
CA VAL A 25 4.33 -2.42 -9.46
C VAL A 25 5.40 -1.56 -8.76
N SER A 26 5.71 -1.87 -7.50
CA SER A 26 6.83 -1.22 -6.82
C SER A 26 8.07 -2.10 -6.92
N ASP A 27 9.11 -1.63 -7.61
CA ASP A 27 10.43 -2.27 -7.75
C ASP A 27 11.28 -2.23 -6.47
N GLY A 28 10.73 -1.72 -5.36
CA GLY A 28 11.44 -1.63 -4.09
C GLY A 28 12.55 -0.58 -4.04
N THR A 29 12.68 0.33 -5.02
CA THR A 29 13.74 1.37 -5.03
C THR A 29 13.38 2.62 -4.22
N SER A 30 12.11 2.75 -3.81
CA SER A 30 11.57 3.92 -3.11
C SER A 30 12.29 4.25 -1.79
N SER A 31 12.25 5.51 -1.37
CA SER A 31 12.76 5.94 -0.05
C SER A 31 12.08 5.23 1.12
N PHE A 32 10.85 4.74 0.91
CA PHE A 32 10.10 3.94 1.89
C PHE A 32 10.73 2.56 2.13
N SER A 33 11.10 1.83 1.09
CA SER A 33 11.76 0.53 1.21
C SER A 33 13.17 0.64 1.79
N ARG A 34 13.93 1.66 1.40
CA ARG A 34 15.23 1.97 2.04
C ARG A 34 15.09 2.31 3.52
N GLY A 35 14.09 3.11 3.90
CA GLY A 35 13.84 3.44 5.30
C GLY A 35 13.51 2.23 6.19
N LYS A 36 12.81 1.23 5.63
CA LYS A 36 12.56 -0.04 6.32
C LYS A 36 13.84 -0.83 6.56
N MET A 37 14.67 -0.97 5.51
CA MET A 37 15.96 -1.67 5.60
C MET A 37 16.88 -1.01 6.65
N LEU A 38 16.94 0.32 6.67
CA LEU A 38 17.74 1.05 7.66
C LEU A 38 17.25 0.82 9.09
N TYR A 39 15.93 0.77 9.31
CA TYR A 39 15.36 0.46 10.62
C TYR A 39 15.70 -0.97 11.07
N THR A 40 15.48 -1.97 10.21
CA THR A 40 15.77 -3.38 10.56
C THR A 40 17.26 -3.61 10.77
N ASN A 41 18.12 -2.92 10.01
CA ASN A 41 19.58 -3.06 10.14
C ASN A 41 20.12 -2.31 11.37
N ALA A 42 19.51 -1.19 11.76
CA ALA A 42 19.95 -0.40 12.92
C ALA A 42 19.64 -1.06 14.28
N VAL A 43 18.61 -1.90 14.37
CA VAL A 43 18.21 -2.58 15.62
C VAL A 43 19.21 -3.69 16.02
N HIS A 44 20.12 -4.11 15.14
CA HIS A 44 21.13 -5.15 15.43
C HIS A 44 22.48 -4.60 15.89
N SER A 45 22.57 -3.33 16.32
CA SER A 45 23.79 -2.85 16.96
C SER A 45 23.94 -3.56 18.31
N ASN A 46 24.86 -4.53 18.36
CA ASN A 46 25.18 -5.36 19.52
C ASN A 46 25.09 -4.58 20.84
N ASN A 47 24.33 -5.13 21.80
CA ASN A 47 24.24 -4.68 23.19
C ASN A 47 25.60 -4.66 23.95
N ASN A 48 26.72 -4.89 23.26
CA ASN A 48 28.07 -4.99 23.80
C ASN A 48 28.95 -3.77 23.51
N VAL A 49 28.43 -2.72 22.87
CA VAL A 49 29.14 -1.44 22.81
C VAL A 49 28.51 -0.48 23.82
N PRO A 50 29.23 -0.02 24.85
CA PRO A 50 28.69 0.94 25.82
C PRO A 50 28.60 2.32 25.15
N ILE A 51 27.60 2.52 24.30
CA ILE A 51 27.33 3.78 23.60
C ILE A 51 26.15 4.50 24.28
N ALA A 52 26.20 4.73 25.60
CA ALA A 52 25.06 5.38 26.26
C ALA A 52 25.34 6.16 27.55
N SER A 53 26.59 6.46 27.91
CA SER A 53 26.84 7.27 29.13
C SER A 53 27.01 8.78 28.87
N LYS A 54 27.12 9.23 27.61
CA LYS A 54 27.29 10.65 27.28
C LYS A 54 25.98 11.28 26.81
N LYS A 55 25.57 12.36 27.49
CA LYS A 55 24.43 13.21 27.12
C LYS A 55 24.46 13.70 25.67
N HIS A 56 25.65 13.78 25.07
CA HIS A 56 25.87 14.24 23.70
C HIS A 56 26.73 13.21 22.93
N PHE A 57 26.08 12.37 22.13
CA PHE A 57 26.73 11.39 21.26
C PHE A 57 26.09 11.40 19.86
N GLY A 58 26.91 11.38 18.81
CA GLY A 58 26.49 11.43 17.40
C GLY A 58 26.08 12.84 16.88
N SER A 59 25.80 12.93 15.58
CA SER A 59 25.23 14.16 14.98
C SER A 59 23.83 14.44 15.55
N ARG A 60 23.59 15.72 15.86
CA ARG A 60 22.33 16.27 16.39
C ARG A 60 21.73 17.31 15.46
N ASP A 61 22.19 17.34 14.21
CA ASP A 61 21.65 18.26 13.21
C ASP A 61 20.17 17.95 13.01
N ALA A 62 19.37 18.99 12.80
CA ALA A 62 17.91 18.86 12.70
C ALA A 62 17.50 17.87 11.59
N SER A 63 18.26 17.83 10.49
CA SER A 63 18.10 16.87 9.39
C SER A 63 18.30 15.43 9.87
N SER A 64 19.40 15.13 10.56
CA SER A 64 19.71 13.80 11.08
C SER A 64 18.67 13.31 12.10
N ILE A 65 18.19 14.18 12.98
CA ILE A 65 17.14 13.84 13.95
C ILE A 65 15.82 13.53 13.24
N THR A 66 15.44 14.36 12.28
CA THR A 66 14.20 14.18 11.51
C THR A 66 14.24 12.89 10.71
N GLU A 67 15.36 12.60 10.06
CA GLU A 67 15.57 11.38 9.29
C GLU A 67 15.50 10.13 10.19
N ARG A 68 16.16 10.15 11.36
CA ARG A 68 16.10 9.05 12.33
C ARG A 68 14.69 8.81 12.85
N ARG A 69 13.97 9.88 13.21
CA ARG A 69 12.57 9.81 13.67
C ARG A 69 11.66 9.26 12.57
N LYS A 70 11.88 9.66 11.31
CA LYS A 70 11.16 9.11 10.15
C LYS A 70 11.38 7.60 10.03
N TYR A 71 12.61 7.12 10.11
CA TYR A 71 12.89 5.68 10.05
C TYR A 71 12.30 4.91 11.23
N GLN A 72 12.34 5.46 12.45
CA GLN A 72 11.70 4.85 13.62
C GLN A 72 10.18 4.77 13.47
N ALA A 73 9.53 5.83 12.97
CA ALA A 73 8.09 5.85 12.73
C ALA A 73 7.68 4.83 11.66
N LEU A 74 8.45 4.74 10.57
CA LEU A 74 8.24 3.72 9.54
C LEU A 74 8.39 2.32 10.14
N GLY A 75 9.51 2.03 10.78
CA GLY A 75 9.77 0.73 11.41
C GLY A 75 8.64 0.24 12.32
N LYS A 76 8.13 1.10 13.21
CA LYS A 76 7.03 0.76 14.11
C LYS A 76 5.70 0.49 13.41
N SER A 77 5.44 1.16 12.29
CA SER A 77 4.14 1.12 11.62
C SER A 77 4.04 0.10 10.49
N VAL A 78 5.14 -0.27 9.85
CA VAL A 78 5.13 -1.12 8.63
C VAL A 78 5.88 -2.44 8.79
N VAL A 79 6.46 -2.72 9.96
CA VAL A 79 7.12 -4.00 10.28
C VAL A 79 6.23 -4.83 11.20
N ASN A 80 6.08 -6.11 10.87
CA ASN A 80 5.26 -7.05 11.63
C ASN A 80 6.01 -7.53 12.87
N ALA A 81 5.88 -6.83 14.00
CA ALA A 81 6.58 -7.19 15.23
C ALA A 81 6.13 -8.55 15.82
N THR A 82 4.86 -8.91 15.66
CA THR A 82 4.24 -10.07 16.32
C THR A 82 4.26 -11.34 15.47
N GLY A 83 4.29 -11.21 14.14
CA GLY A 83 4.13 -12.33 13.20
C GLY A 83 2.67 -12.58 12.79
N GLU A 84 1.73 -11.79 13.31
CA GLU A 84 0.32 -11.86 12.92
C GLU A 84 0.10 -11.40 11.48
N PRO A 85 -0.92 -11.85 10.75
CA PRO A 85 -1.19 -11.40 9.39
C PRO A 85 -1.31 -9.88 9.30
N MET A 86 -0.33 -9.24 8.65
CA MET A 86 -0.28 -7.78 8.49
C MET A 86 -0.35 -7.41 7.01
N SER A 87 -1.08 -6.35 6.67
CA SER A 87 -1.17 -5.80 5.31
C SER A 87 -1.03 -4.28 5.32
N LEU A 88 -0.36 -3.71 4.32
CA LEU A 88 -0.30 -2.26 4.10
C LEU A 88 -1.45 -1.74 3.24
N ILE A 89 -2.31 -2.64 2.76
CA ILE A 89 -3.42 -2.35 1.85
C ILE A 89 -4.67 -2.96 2.46
N SER A 90 -5.78 -2.23 2.40
CA SER A 90 -7.07 -2.83 2.72
C SER A 90 -7.43 -3.85 1.64
N THR A 91 -7.76 -5.08 2.03
CA THR A 91 -8.31 -6.10 1.11
C THR A 91 -9.67 -5.68 0.54
N LYS A 92 -10.36 -4.71 1.18
CA LYS A 92 -11.61 -4.10 0.72
C LYS A 92 -11.52 -2.59 0.85
N ASN A 93 -11.23 -1.89 -0.25
CA ASN A 93 -11.18 -0.44 -0.26
C ASN A 93 -12.59 0.15 -0.35
N ILE A 94 -13.18 0.50 0.81
CA ILE A 94 -14.51 1.11 0.89
C ILE A 94 -14.55 2.45 0.14
N ASN A 95 -13.43 3.17 0.06
CA ASN A 95 -13.39 4.47 -0.61
C ASN A 95 -13.54 4.33 -2.12
N ASP A 96 -13.01 3.27 -2.74
CA ASP A 96 -13.20 3.02 -4.17
C ASP A 96 -14.69 2.76 -4.48
N THR A 97 -15.36 1.99 -3.63
CA THR A 97 -16.81 1.74 -3.78
C THR A 97 -17.63 3.02 -3.59
N LYS A 98 -17.26 3.86 -2.61
CA LYS A 98 -17.92 5.15 -2.38
C LYS A 98 -17.69 6.11 -3.54
N GLN A 99 -16.46 6.22 -4.04
CA GLN A 99 -16.13 7.07 -5.19
C GLN A 99 -16.85 6.59 -6.46
N ALA A 100 -16.90 5.28 -6.70
CA ALA A 100 -17.66 4.71 -7.81
C ALA A 100 -19.15 5.05 -7.69
N LEU A 101 -19.76 4.86 -6.52
CA LEU A 101 -21.15 5.24 -6.24
C LEU A 101 -21.39 6.74 -6.45
N THR A 102 -20.48 7.59 -5.97
CA THR A 102 -20.58 9.04 -6.16
C THR A 102 -20.50 9.41 -7.64
N ARG A 103 -19.61 8.79 -8.43
CA ARG A 103 -19.55 9.02 -9.89
C ARG A 103 -20.84 8.60 -10.59
N VAL A 104 -21.41 7.46 -10.22
CA VAL A 104 -22.69 6.98 -10.78
C VAL A 104 -23.85 7.93 -10.43
N ARG A 105 -23.89 8.44 -9.19
CA ARG A 105 -24.94 9.36 -8.72
C ARG A 105 -24.77 10.78 -9.24
N ALA A 106 -23.55 11.31 -9.26
CA ALA A 106 -23.24 12.68 -9.67
C ALA A 106 -23.18 12.82 -11.19
N GLY A 107 -22.59 11.85 -11.89
CA GLY A 107 -22.49 11.84 -13.35
C GLY A 107 -23.75 11.31 -14.05
N GLY A 108 -24.59 10.57 -13.32
CA GLY A 108 -25.76 9.89 -13.88
C GLY A 108 -25.35 8.75 -14.83
N TYR A 109 -25.63 7.51 -14.45
CA TYR A 109 -25.67 6.42 -15.43
C TYR A 109 -26.92 6.62 -16.30
N MET A 110 -26.77 7.32 -17.43
CA MET A 110 -27.84 7.42 -18.42
C MET A 110 -27.75 6.23 -19.36
N VAL A 111 -28.75 5.34 -19.32
CA VAL A 111 -28.96 4.38 -20.41
C VAL A 111 -29.23 5.21 -21.68
N PRO A 112 -28.49 5.02 -22.78
CA PRO A 112 -28.76 5.74 -24.02
C PRO A 112 -30.24 5.56 -24.38
N PRO A 113 -30.96 6.64 -24.76
CA PRO A 113 -32.36 6.51 -25.11
C PRO A 113 -32.46 5.54 -26.29
N LYS A 114 -33.44 4.62 -26.21
CA LYS A 114 -33.69 3.62 -27.26
C LYS A 114 -33.77 4.35 -28.59
N GLN A 115 -32.85 4.06 -29.52
CA GLN A 115 -32.96 4.56 -30.88
C GLN A 115 -34.17 3.86 -31.51
N SER A 116 -35.32 4.55 -31.52
CA SER A 116 -36.42 4.18 -32.39
C SER A 116 -35.93 4.41 -33.79
N GLY A 117 -35.47 3.35 -34.47
CA GLY A 117 -35.16 3.40 -35.89
C GLY A 117 -36.34 4.06 -36.58
N SER A 118 -36.07 5.16 -37.30
CA SER A 118 -37.07 5.80 -38.15
C SER A 118 -37.67 4.70 -39.01
N LYS A 119 -38.98 4.46 -38.92
CA LYS A 119 -39.66 3.61 -39.89
C LYS A 119 -39.42 4.25 -41.25
N GLY A 120 -38.54 3.66 -42.03
CA GLY A 120 -38.27 4.11 -43.38
C GLY A 120 -39.61 4.22 -44.11
N ARG A 121 -39.88 5.39 -44.71
CA ARG A 121 -40.98 5.53 -45.66
C ARG A 121 -40.74 4.45 -46.72
N ILE A 122 -41.62 3.45 -46.75
CA ILE A 122 -41.68 2.48 -47.84
C ILE A 122 -42.10 3.29 -49.06
N TYR A 123 -41.13 3.68 -49.88
CA TYR A 123 -41.39 4.15 -51.23
C TYR A 123 -41.52 2.90 -52.10
N GLY A 124 -42.74 2.66 -52.57
CA GLY A 124 -43.02 1.64 -53.57
C GLY A 124 -44.02 0.60 -53.08
N LEU A 125 -45.25 0.72 -53.58
CA LEU A 125 -46.02 -0.31 -54.28
C LEU A 125 -47.38 0.30 -54.67
N PRO A 126 -47.99 -0.20 -55.77
CA PRO A 126 -48.42 0.55 -56.96
C PRO A 126 -49.47 1.65 -56.75
#